data_AF-A0A2M6ZBH3-F1
#
_entry.id   AF-A0A2M6ZBH3-F1
#
_cell.length_a   1.000
_cell.length_b   1.000
_cell.length_c   1.000
_cell.angle_alpha   90.00
_cell.angle_beta   90.00
_cell.angle_gamma   90.00
#
_symmetry.space_group_name_H-M   'P 1'
#
loop_
_entity.id
_entity.type
_entity.pdbx_description
1 polymer ?
#
loop_
_entity_poly.entity_id
_entity_poly.type
_entity_poly.pdbx_seq_one_letter_code
_entity_poly.pdbx_strand_id
1 'polypeptide(L)'
;MTDRKGARPFCFGKLECVFPMGSQGFRETPESCFPCIFRVECLRSAMDQVEGLTVREETVDRAYSCGVIGFWARWSKKKSLRQEMEKRHREKKSKS
;
A
#
# COMPACT_ATOMS: atom_id res chain seq x y z
N MET A 1 -15.20 -18.71 -14.84
CA MET A 1 -14.48 -18.60 -16.12
C MET A 1 -13.69 -17.30 -16.14
N THR A 2 -12.37 -17.35 -15.93
CA THR A 2 -11.40 -16.53 -16.67
C THR A 2 -10.13 -17.35 -16.81
N ASP A 3 -9.78 -17.55 -18.08
CA ASP A 3 -8.89 -18.55 -18.63
C ASP A 3 -7.43 -18.03 -18.67
N ARG A 4 -6.50 -18.98 -18.46
CA ARG A 4 -5.09 -19.09 -18.86
C ARG A 4 -4.28 -17.84 -19.31
N LYS A 5 -3.05 -17.78 -18.76
CA LYS A 5 -1.81 -17.20 -19.31
C LYS A 5 -1.78 -15.67 -19.58
N GLY A 6 -1.14 -14.94 -18.67
CA GLY A 6 -0.34 -13.75 -19.00
C GLY A 6 -1.00 -12.38 -18.75
N ALA A 7 -2.32 -12.26 -18.75
CA ALA A 7 -2.98 -10.98 -18.52
C ALA A 7 -3.27 -10.75 -17.03
N ARG A 8 -2.57 -9.78 -16.42
CA ARG A 8 -2.88 -9.32 -15.06
C ARG A 8 -4.28 -8.68 -15.05
N PRO A 9 -5.11 -8.91 -14.02
CA PRO A 9 -6.42 -8.28 -13.94
C PRO A 9 -6.29 -6.76 -13.86
N PHE A 10 -7.31 -6.02 -14.29
CA PHE A 10 -7.29 -4.55 -14.30
C PHE A 10 -7.11 -3.92 -12.90
N CYS A 11 -7.41 -4.68 -11.84
CA CYS A 11 -7.25 -4.31 -10.44
C CYS A 11 -5.84 -4.58 -9.89
N PHE A 12 -4.96 -5.21 -10.66
CA PHE A 12 -3.64 -5.61 -10.19
C PHE A 12 -2.81 -4.39 -9.74
N GLY A 13 -2.37 -4.38 -8.49
CA GLY A 13 -1.53 -3.32 -7.93
C GLY A 13 -2.26 -1.99 -7.65
N LYS A 14 -3.58 -1.91 -7.86
CA LYS A 14 -4.37 -0.71 -7.52
C LYS A 14 -4.75 -0.75 -6.04
N LEU A 15 -4.05 0.04 -5.22
CA LEU A 15 -4.22 0.04 -3.76
C LEU A 15 -5.68 0.21 -3.32
N GLU A 16 -6.38 1.21 -3.84
CA GLU A 16 -7.78 1.49 -3.49
C GLU A 16 -8.77 0.40 -3.95
N CYS A 17 -8.36 -0.52 -4.84
CA CYS A 17 -9.19 -1.65 -5.25
C CYS A 17 -8.89 -2.93 -4.46
N VAL A 18 -7.62 -3.15 -4.10
CA VAL A 18 -7.15 -4.41 -3.48
C VAL A 18 -7.03 -4.32 -1.97
N PHE A 19 -6.88 -3.10 -1.46
CA PHE A 19 -6.78 -2.77 -0.04
C PHE A 19 -7.46 -1.42 0.25
N PRO A 20 -8.78 -1.30 -0.06
CA PRO A 20 -9.58 -0.12 0.20
C PRO A 20 -9.69 0.20 1.70
N MET A 21 -10.09 1.44 1.99
CA MET A 21 -10.52 1.82 3.32
C MET A 21 -11.86 1.16 3.67
N GLY A 22 -11.88 0.36 4.73
CA GLY A 22 -13.08 -0.26 5.28
C GLY A 22 -13.94 0.72 6.09
N SER A 23 -15.18 0.32 6.36
CA SER A 23 -16.17 1.12 7.08
C SER A 23 -15.76 1.51 8.50
N GLN A 24 -14.90 0.71 9.12
CA GLN A 24 -14.38 0.93 10.48
C GLN A 24 -13.10 1.78 10.52
N GLY A 25 -12.71 2.38 9.39
CA GLY A 25 -11.47 3.15 9.32
C GLY A 25 -10.21 2.29 9.36
N PHE A 26 -10.31 1.00 9.02
CA PHE A 26 -9.17 0.13 8.76
C PHE A 26 -9.18 -0.31 7.31
N ARG A 27 -8.00 -0.44 6.70
CA ARG A 27 -7.90 -1.01 5.36
C ARG A 27 -8.10 -2.52 5.40
N GLU A 28 -8.91 -3.04 4.49
CA GLU A 28 -9.30 -4.44 4.45
C GLU A 28 -9.23 -4.97 3.01
N THR A 29 -8.80 -6.22 2.84
CA THR A 29 -8.82 -6.86 1.52
C THR A 29 -10.24 -7.38 1.24
N PRO A 30 -10.85 -7.00 0.10
CA PRO A 30 -12.21 -7.43 -0.21
C PRO A 30 -12.27 -8.94 -0.45
N GLU A 31 -13.40 -9.57 -0.11
CA GLU A 31 -13.61 -11.01 -0.24
C GLU A 31 -13.41 -11.53 -1.68
N SER A 32 -13.67 -10.67 -2.67
CA SER A 32 -13.44 -10.94 -4.09
C SER A 32 -11.99 -11.27 -4.43
N CYS A 33 -11.03 -10.86 -3.59
CA CYS A 33 -9.61 -11.14 -3.77
C CYS A 33 -9.16 -12.49 -3.20
N PHE A 34 -9.95 -13.13 -2.33
CA PHE A 34 -9.58 -14.43 -1.73
C PHE A 34 -9.43 -15.57 -2.75
N PRO A 35 -10.31 -15.74 -3.76
CA PRO A 35 -10.13 -16.75 -4.80
C PRO A 35 -9.10 -16.35 -5.87
N CYS A 36 -8.53 -15.14 -5.82
CA CYS A 36 -7.58 -14.67 -6.82
C CYS A 36 -6.21 -15.33 -6.66
N ILE A 37 -5.69 -15.89 -7.76
CA ILE A 37 -4.38 -16.55 -7.81
C ILE A 37 -3.25 -15.55 -7.53
N PHE A 38 -3.41 -14.30 -7.98
CA PHE A 38 -2.39 -13.24 -7.85
C PHE A 38 -2.45 -12.48 -6.53
N ARG A 39 -3.31 -12.85 -5.57
CA ARG A 39 -3.59 -12.04 -4.37
C ARG A 39 -2.34 -11.55 -3.63
N VAL A 40 -1.34 -12.40 -3.47
CA VAL A 40 -0.09 -12.06 -2.76
C VAL A 40 0.78 -11.11 -3.57
N GLU A 41 1.01 -11.43 -4.84
CA GLU A 41 1.83 -10.59 -5.74
C GLU A 41 1.19 -9.24 -6.03
N CYS A 42 -0.14 -9.22 -6.13
CA CYS A 42 -0.94 -8.03 -6.33
C CYS A 42 -0.83 -7.07 -5.14
N LEU A 43 -1.00 -7.59 -3.92
CA LEU A 43 -0.87 -6.80 -2.70
C LEU A 43 0.57 -6.31 -2.50
N ARG A 44 1.57 -7.17 -2.73
CA ARG A 44 2.98 -6.76 -2.69
C ARG A 44 3.25 -5.64 -3.69
N SER A 45 2.77 -5.79 -4.92
CA SER A 45 2.93 -4.77 -5.95
C SER A 45 2.24 -3.46 -5.57
N ALA A 46 1.04 -3.50 -4.97
CA ALA A 46 0.35 -2.30 -4.49
C ALA A 46 1.12 -1.61 -3.36
N MET A 47 1.69 -2.37 -2.42
CA MET A 47 2.51 -1.86 -1.31
C MET A 47 3.86 -1.30 -1.75
N ASP A 48 4.41 -1.81 -2.86
CA ASP A 48 5.66 -1.33 -3.46
C ASP A 48 5.46 -0.07 -4.33
N GLN A 49 4.23 0.38 -4.54
CA GLN A 49 3.98 1.66 -5.21
C GLN A 49 4.07 2.84 -4.22
N VAL A 50 3.99 4.06 -4.74
CA VAL A 50 4.04 5.29 -3.92
C VAL A 50 2.85 5.34 -2.98
N GLU A 51 1.70 4.90 -3.46
CA GLU A 51 0.45 4.71 -2.74
C GLU A 51 0.64 3.75 -1.55
N GLY A 52 1.48 2.71 -1.68
CA GLY A 52 1.79 1.82 -0.55
C GLY A 52 2.59 2.48 0.59
N LEU A 53 3.31 3.57 0.30
CA LEU A 53 4.04 4.32 1.33
C LEU A 53 3.10 5.15 2.22
N THR A 54 1.95 5.60 1.71
CA THR A 54 0.95 6.31 2.53
C THR A 54 0.34 5.36 3.57
N VAL A 55 0.09 4.08 3.20
CA VAL A 55 -0.36 3.04 4.14
C VAL A 55 0.65 2.80 5.27
N ARG A 56 1.95 2.88 4.96
CA ARG A 56 3.00 2.79 5.97
C ARG A 56 2.98 3.99 6.91
N GLU A 57 2.67 5.18 6.41
CA GLU A 57 2.49 6.37 7.24
C GLU A 57 1.28 6.25 8.17
N GLU A 58 0.14 5.79 7.65
CA GLU A 58 -1.08 5.49 8.43
C GLU A 58 -0.77 4.50 9.58
N THR A 59 0.06 3.49 9.31
CA THR A 59 0.50 2.51 10.32
C THR A 59 1.35 3.15 11.42
N VAL A 60 2.22 4.09 11.07
CA VAL A 60 3.04 4.84 12.03
C VAL A 60 2.17 5.74 12.90
N ASP A 61 1.20 6.43 12.30
CA ASP A 61 0.25 7.24 13.06
C ASP A 61 -0.59 6.39 14.02
N ARG A 62 -1.09 5.23 13.57
CA ARG A 62 -1.81 4.30 14.44
C ARG A 62 -0.95 3.81 15.61
N ALA A 63 0.32 3.44 15.35
CA ALA A 63 1.25 3.03 16.41
C ALA A 63 1.51 4.15 17.43
N TYR A 64 1.54 5.40 16.99
CA TYR A 64 1.67 6.56 17.88
C TYR A 64 0.40 6.79 18.71
N SER A 65 -0.78 6.73 18.08
CA SER A 65 -2.07 6.87 18.77
C SER A 65 -2.31 5.78 19.81
N CYS A 66 -1.83 4.56 19.57
CA CYS A 66 -1.87 3.46 20.53
C CYS A 66 -0.76 3.53 21.60
N GLY A 67 0.09 4.56 21.59
CA GLY A 67 1.19 4.72 22.56
C GLY A 67 2.36 3.75 22.39
N VAL A 68 2.39 2.97 21.29
CA VAL A 68 3.45 1.99 21.01
C VAL A 68 4.77 2.66 20.63
N ILE A 69 4.71 3.87 20.06
CA ILE A 69 5.88 4.66 19.70
C ILE A 69 5.78 6.09 20.26
N GLY A 70 6.93 6.66 20.65
CA GLY A 70 7.03 8.06 21.07
C GLY A 70 7.15 9.04 19.90
N PHE A 71 7.11 10.34 20.22
CA PHE A 71 7.17 11.45 19.26
C PHE A 71 8.39 11.36 18.31
N TRP A 72 9.58 11.13 18.86
CA TRP A 72 10.82 11.04 18.07
C TRP A 72 10.82 9.88 17.08
N ALA A 73 10.32 8.72 17.52
CA ALA A 73 10.20 7.54 16.67
C ALA A 73 9.17 7.76 15.55
N ARG A 74 8.03 8.40 15.87
CA ARG A 74 7.04 8.81 14.85
C ARG A 74 7.67 9.76 13.83
N TRP A 75 8.30 10.84 14.28
CA TRP A 75 8.90 11.85 13.42
C TRP A 75 9.99 11.26 12.51
N SER A 76 10.91 10.46 13.08
CA SER A 76 11.97 9.79 12.31
C SER A 76 11.40 8.89 11.22
N LYS A 77 10.42 8.04 11.56
CA LYS A 77 9.75 7.15 10.59
C LYS A 77 9.03 7.94 9.49
N LYS A 78 8.26 8.97 9.84
CA LYS A 78 7.58 9.82 8.85
C LYS A 78 8.55 10.52 7.91
N LYS A 79 9.66 11.05 8.45
CA LYS A 79 10.70 11.70 7.65
C LYS A 79 11.32 10.73 6.64
N SER A 80 11.66 9.51 7.07
CA SER A 80 12.19 8.47 6.19
C SER A 80 11.20 8.09 5.08
N LEU A 81 9.92 7.91 5.42
CA LEU A 81 8.87 7.62 4.44
C LEU A 81 8.73 8.74 3.40
N ARG A 82 8.77 10.00 3.83
CA ARG A 82 8.67 11.15 2.92
C ARG A 82 9.84 11.22 1.93
N GLN A 83 11.06 10.96 2.40
CA GLN A 83 12.24 10.89 1.54
C GLN A 83 12.12 9.78 0.49
N GLU A 84 11.62 8.61 0.89
CA GLU A 84 11.39 7.49 -0.02
C GLU A 84 10.31 7.82 -1.07
N MET A 85 9.22 8.50 -0.67
CA MET A 85 8.19 8.98 -1.60
C MET A 85 8.77 9.96 -2.64
N GLU A 86 9.55 10.95 -2.20
CA GLU A 86 10.19 11.92 -3.09
C GLU A 86 11.13 11.25 -4.10
N LYS A 87 11.90 10.25 -3.65
CA LYS A 87 12.78 9.46 -4.52
C LYS A 87 11.97 8.69 -5.57
N ARG A 88 10.90 7.99 -5.17
CA ARG A 88 10.04 7.24 -6.09
C ARG A 88 9.26 8.13 -7.05
N HIS A 89 8.84 9.32 -6.63
CA HIS A 89 8.24 10.31 -7.51
C HIS A 89 9.22 10.79 -8.59
N ARG A 90 10.49 11.01 -8.21
CA ARG A 90 11.55 11.38 -9.16
C ARG A 90 11.83 10.26 -10.16
N GLU A 91 11.88 9.02 -9.70
CA GLU A 91 12.07 7.82 -10.54
C GLU A 91 10.90 7.58 -11.49
N LYS A 92 9.65 7.76 -11.03
CA LYS A 92 8.46 7.71 -11.90
C LYS A 92 8.50 8.82 -12.97
N LYS A 93 8.89 10.05 -12.61
CA LYS A 93 9.02 11.18 -13.55
C LYS A 93 10.13 10.98 -14.59
N SER A 94 11.20 10.26 -14.24
CA SER A 94 12.29 9.92 -15.17
C SER A 94 11.95 8.79 -16.14
N LYS A 95 10.92 7.99 -15.86
CA LYS A 95 10.49 6.84 -16.68
C LYS A 95 9.24 7.13 -17.51
N SER A 96 8.64 8.32 -17.36
CA SER A 96 7.43 8.74 -18.06
C SER A 96 7.73 9.69 -19.21
#